data_AF-A0A673CMK2-F1
#
_entry.id   AF-A0A673CMK2-F1
#
_cell.length_a   1.000
_cell.length_b   1.000
_cell.length_c   1.000
_cell.angle_alpha   90.00
_cell.angle_beta   90.00
_cell.angle_gamma   90.00
#
_symmetry.space_group_name_H-M   'P 1'
#
loop_
_entity.id
_entity.type
_entity.pdbx_description
1 polymer ?
#
loop_
_entity_poly.entity_id
_entity_poly.type
_entity_poly.pdbx_seq_one_letter_code
_entity_poly.pdbx_strand_id
1 'polypeptide(L)'
;MLADGRLSTGHAGVLLAERRGSYPLIDLHILNTSAQQGEVESCTRRKVKRLLSFQRYCHASRLLRGLVPHTPGSLHLLDDDYLGQAGHMLSKVSAWNFDIFLFDRLTNGNSLVTLMCHLFNVYGLIHHFQLDMVKLHRFLGMVQEDYHSQNPYHNAVHAADVTQAMYCYLKEPKLAGQLSPLDVFLGLMAAAAHDVDHPGVNQPFLIKTRHHLASLYQNTSVLESHHWRSTVGMLRESGLLSHLPADMSQDIEQQLGSLILATDISRQNEFLLTFREHLDNQDLDLQLASHRHFILQIALKCADVCNPCRVWELSRQWSERVCEEFYRQGDLEKKFDLEISPLCNQQADTVPAIQTGFISYIVEPLFEEWQRFTEPSLLSQTMMGHLHKNKARWSRLRFTHPTSESQMQPHVEEDPEPEEQSLLFTV
;
A
#
# COMPACT_ATOMS: atom_id res chain seq x y z
N MET A 1 -14.14 -49.29 50.25
CA MET A 1 -13.52 -48.10 50.87
C MET A 1 -12.09 -48.03 50.38
N LEU A 2 -11.86 -47.35 49.26
CA LEU A 2 -11.44 -45.94 49.18
C LEU A 2 -9.91 -45.81 49.30
N ALA A 3 -9.24 -45.56 48.16
CA ALA A 3 -8.19 -44.54 48.04
C ALA A 3 -7.83 -44.40 46.56
N ASP A 4 -8.45 -43.40 45.92
CA ASP A 4 -8.24 -42.98 44.54
C ASP A 4 -7.30 -41.76 44.54
N GLY A 5 -6.59 -41.58 43.43
CA GLY A 5 -5.41 -40.72 43.34
C GLY A 5 -5.69 -39.21 43.27
N ARG A 6 -4.72 -38.43 43.75
CA ARG A 6 -4.41 -37.06 43.28
C ARG A 6 -2.92 -36.80 43.47
N LEU A 7 -2.15 -36.94 42.39
CA LEU A 7 -0.81 -36.36 42.30
C LEU A 7 -0.93 -34.93 41.77
N SER A 8 -0.69 -33.99 42.68
CA SER A 8 -0.36 -32.61 42.40
C SER A 8 1.08 -32.55 41.88
N THR A 9 1.30 -32.04 40.68
CA THR A 9 2.61 -31.56 40.23
C THR A 9 2.44 -30.17 39.66
N GLY A 10 3.12 -29.21 40.30
CA GLY A 10 3.05 -27.79 40.03
C GLY A 10 3.46 -27.43 38.61
N HIS A 11 2.76 -26.44 38.07
CA HIS A 11 3.11 -25.72 36.86
C HIS A 11 4.44 -25.01 37.05
N ALA A 12 5.46 -25.42 36.29
CA ALA A 12 6.63 -24.60 36.04
C ALA A 12 6.23 -23.51 35.04
N GLY A 13 6.09 -22.27 35.54
CA GLY A 13 5.83 -21.09 34.73
C GLY A 13 7.00 -20.81 33.80
N VAL A 14 6.75 -20.91 32.49
CA VAL A 14 7.62 -20.34 31.46
C VAL A 14 7.27 -18.86 31.37
N LEU A 15 8.12 -18.02 31.95
CA LEU A 15 8.11 -16.57 31.78
C LEU A 15 8.41 -16.27 30.30
N LEU A 16 7.36 -16.04 29.52
CA LEU A 16 7.47 -15.40 28.21
C LEU A 16 7.96 -13.98 28.43
N ALA A 17 9.17 -13.71 27.93
CA ALA A 17 9.78 -12.40 27.93
C ALA A 17 8.95 -11.44 27.04
N GLU A 18 8.20 -10.54 27.68
CA GLU A 18 7.59 -9.38 27.04
C GLU A 18 8.70 -8.54 26.37
N ARG A 19 8.69 -8.46 25.03
CA ARG A 19 9.43 -7.41 24.32
C ARG A 19 8.67 -6.11 24.49
N ARG A 20 9.13 -5.28 25.43
CA ARG A 20 8.80 -3.85 25.50
C ARG A 20 9.27 -3.16 24.22
N GLY A 21 8.33 -2.82 23.35
CA GLY A 21 8.47 -1.81 22.29
C GLY A 21 7.50 -0.67 22.57
N SER A 22 7.82 0.16 23.56
CA SER A 22 7.00 1.31 23.96
C SER A 22 7.49 2.59 23.27
N TYR A 23 6.70 3.10 22.32
CA TYR A 23 6.66 4.52 21.94
C TYR A 23 5.31 5.10 22.39
N PRO A 24 5.22 6.43 22.60
CA PRO A 24 4.39 6.97 23.66
C PRO A 24 2.92 6.68 23.40
N LEU A 25 2.24 6.30 24.49
CA LEU A 25 0.80 6.37 24.60
C LEU A 25 0.36 7.73 24.05
N ILE A 26 -0.62 7.75 23.12
CA ILE A 26 -1.31 8.98 22.76
C ILE A 26 -1.96 9.48 24.06
N ASP A 27 -1.31 10.43 24.72
CA ASP A 27 -1.80 11.00 25.97
C ASP A 27 -2.82 12.07 25.62
N LEU A 28 -4.09 11.68 25.59
CA LEU A 28 -5.24 12.57 25.36
C LEU A 28 -5.50 13.53 26.53
N HIS A 29 -4.65 13.57 27.57
CA HIS A 29 -4.79 14.47 28.72
C HIS A 29 -4.26 15.91 28.54
N ILE A 30 -4.15 16.42 27.32
CA ILE A 30 -3.93 17.86 27.07
C ILE A 30 -5.16 18.48 26.43
N LEU A 31 -6.30 18.29 27.07
CA LEU A 31 -7.51 19.09 26.86
C LEU A 31 -7.95 19.62 28.23
N ASN A 32 -7.18 20.55 28.79
CA ASN A 32 -7.65 21.62 29.68
C ASN A 32 -6.48 22.42 30.25
N THR A 33 -6.21 23.59 29.66
CA THR A 33 -5.78 24.74 30.45
C THR A 33 -6.23 26.01 29.74
N SER A 34 -7.20 26.66 30.37
CA SER A 34 -7.73 27.97 30.05
C SER A 34 -6.68 29.07 30.22
N ALA A 35 -6.82 30.08 29.36
CA ALA A 35 -6.09 31.35 29.28
C ALA A 35 -5.74 32.02 30.61
N GLN A 36 -4.51 32.53 30.73
CA GLN A 36 -4.22 33.85 31.31
C GLN A 36 -3.01 34.52 30.60
N GLN A 37 -3.19 35.80 30.28
CA GLN A 37 -2.20 36.73 29.72
C GLN A 37 -1.23 37.21 30.81
N GLY A 38 0.02 37.51 30.44
CA GLY A 38 0.95 38.26 31.30
C GLY A 38 2.40 38.35 30.82
N GLU A 39 2.70 39.48 30.19
CA GLU A 39 3.96 40.26 30.17
C GLU A 39 5.29 39.71 29.59
N VAL A 40 5.93 40.64 28.86
CA VAL A 40 7.20 40.53 28.14
C VAL A 40 8.32 41.04 29.04
N GLU A 41 9.41 40.28 29.18
CA GLU A 41 10.71 40.83 29.59
C GLU A 41 11.85 40.26 28.74
N SER A 42 12.72 41.17 28.29
CA SER A 42 13.85 40.89 27.41
C SER A 42 15.05 40.40 28.20
N CYS A 43 15.60 39.23 27.87
CA CYS A 43 16.99 38.92 28.22
C CYS A 43 17.67 37.92 27.26
N THR A 44 18.74 38.40 26.65
CA THR A 44 19.91 37.68 26.12
C THR A 44 19.77 36.62 25.01
N ARG A 45 20.08 37.12 23.81
CA ARG A 45 20.56 36.43 22.61
C ARG A 45 21.77 35.52 22.89
N ARG A 46 21.56 34.21 23.08
CA ARG A 46 22.47 33.10 22.68
C ARG A 46 21.83 31.73 22.96
N LYS A 47 21.83 30.87 21.93
CA LYS A 47 21.47 29.42 21.91
C LYS A 47 19.98 29.06 21.81
N VAL A 48 19.39 29.32 20.65
CA VAL A 48 18.32 28.46 20.09
C VAL A 48 18.72 28.11 18.66
N LYS A 49 19.64 27.15 18.53
CA LYS A 49 19.95 26.44 17.28
C LYS A 49 20.05 24.97 17.65
N ARG A 50 18.90 24.28 17.66
CA ARG A 50 18.72 22.81 17.60
C ARG A 50 17.29 22.45 18.04
N LEU A 51 16.33 22.78 17.20
CA LEU A 51 15.07 22.07 17.06
C LEU A 51 14.92 21.92 15.54
N LEU A 52 14.53 20.75 15.04
CA LEU A 52 14.61 20.29 13.65
C LEU A 52 15.91 19.57 13.24
N SER A 53 16.37 18.61 14.04
CA SER A 53 17.16 17.49 13.50
C SER A 53 16.34 16.21 13.60
N PHE A 54 15.78 15.78 12.47
CA PHE A 54 15.30 14.40 12.27
C PHE A 54 16.50 13.47 12.34
N GLN A 55 16.88 13.04 13.54
CA GLN A 55 17.74 11.87 13.71
C GLN A 55 16.83 10.65 13.72
N ARG A 56 16.64 10.06 12.54
CA ARG A 56 16.16 8.68 12.41
C ARG A 56 17.12 7.78 13.16
N TYR A 57 16.64 7.12 14.22
CA TYR A 57 17.39 6.08 14.90
C TYR A 57 17.38 4.83 14.02
N CYS A 58 18.38 4.68 13.16
CA CYS A 58 18.63 3.40 12.49
C CYS A 58 19.01 2.37 13.56
N HIS A 59 18.15 1.38 13.80
CA HIS A 59 18.55 0.17 14.51
C HIS A 59 19.48 -0.64 13.59
N ALA A 60 20.78 -0.32 13.65
CA ALA A 60 21.82 -1.20 13.14
C ALA A 60 21.92 -2.41 14.06
N SER A 61 21.34 -3.53 13.65
CA SER A 61 21.55 -4.86 14.22
C SER A 61 21.14 -5.85 13.12
N ARG A 62 22.04 -6.50 12.37
CA ARG A 62 23.19 -7.28 12.84
C ARG A 62 24.14 -7.52 11.66
N LEU A 63 25.41 -7.12 11.79
CA LEU A 63 26.52 -7.79 11.10
C LEU A 63 27.70 -7.86 12.08
N LEU A 64 28.24 -9.08 12.24
CA LEU A 64 29.47 -9.53 12.94
C LEU A 64 29.29 -10.27 14.29
N ARG A 65 29.21 -11.60 14.14
CA ARG A 65 29.61 -12.75 14.99
C ARG A 65 29.96 -12.53 16.47
N GLY A 66 29.26 -13.28 17.33
CA GLY A 66 29.79 -13.89 18.55
C GLY A 66 29.70 -15.42 18.47
N LEU A 67 30.81 -16.11 18.73
CA LEU A 67 30.90 -17.58 18.84
C LEU A 67 30.21 -18.08 20.13
N VAL A 68 29.24 -18.99 20.02
CA VAL A 68 28.63 -19.77 21.13
C VAL A 68 28.28 -21.19 20.58
N PRO A 69 28.38 -22.27 21.38
CA PRO A 69 28.85 -23.58 20.91
C PRO A 69 27.81 -24.50 20.27
N HIS A 70 28.35 -25.43 19.50
CA HIS A 70 27.72 -26.47 18.69
C HIS A 70 26.54 -27.21 19.34
N THR A 71 25.36 -27.06 18.75
CA THR A 71 24.30 -28.06 18.71
C THR A 71 24.15 -28.54 17.25
N PRO A 72 24.32 -29.85 16.96
CA PRO A 72 24.21 -30.34 15.59
C PRO A 72 22.73 -30.50 15.24
N GLY A 73 22.17 -29.59 14.42
CA GLY A 73 20.82 -29.79 13.89
C GLY A 73 20.03 -28.59 13.37
N SER A 74 20.55 -27.35 13.38
CA SER A 74 19.81 -26.23 12.78
C SER A 74 20.76 -25.17 12.20
N LEU A 75 21.34 -25.52 11.06
CA LEU A 75 21.78 -24.53 10.08
C LEU A 75 20.69 -24.55 9.01
N HIS A 76 19.75 -23.60 9.06
CA HIS A 76 19.04 -23.17 7.85
C HIS A 76 20.08 -22.49 6.96
N LEU A 77 20.88 -23.34 6.31
CA LEU A 77 21.60 -23.04 5.09
C LEU A 77 20.54 -22.47 4.14
N LEU A 78 20.76 -21.27 3.62
CA LEU A 78 19.94 -20.71 2.54
C LEU A 78 19.90 -21.77 1.44
N ASP A 79 18.79 -22.48 1.32
CA ASP A 79 18.63 -23.51 0.30
C ASP A 79 18.64 -22.76 -1.04
N ASP A 80 19.67 -22.98 -1.86
CA ASP A 80 19.73 -22.48 -3.24
C ASP A 80 18.44 -22.83 -4.01
N ASP A 81 17.71 -23.86 -3.56
CA ASP A 81 16.41 -24.28 -4.06
C ASP A 81 15.32 -23.20 -3.91
N TYR A 82 15.24 -22.46 -2.80
CA TYR A 82 14.24 -21.39 -2.61
C TYR A 82 14.54 -20.20 -3.53
N LEU A 83 15.82 -19.84 -3.67
CA LEU A 83 16.25 -18.80 -4.61
C LEU A 83 16.05 -19.23 -6.06
N GLY A 84 16.24 -20.51 -6.38
CA GLY A 84 15.94 -21.10 -7.67
C GLY A 84 14.44 -21.07 -8.00
N GLN A 85 13.58 -21.39 -7.02
CA GLN A 85 12.12 -21.30 -7.17
C GLN A 85 11.65 -19.85 -7.35
N ALA A 86 12.18 -18.91 -6.56
CA ALA A 86 11.91 -17.49 -6.73
C ALA A 86 12.36 -16.99 -8.13
N GLY A 87 13.55 -17.41 -8.58
CA GLY A 87 14.04 -17.14 -9.93
C GLY A 87 13.13 -17.73 -11.02
N HIS A 88 12.61 -18.94 -10.82
CA HIS A 88 11.64 -19.53 -11.74
C HIS A 88 10.32 -18.73 -11.76
N MET A 89 9.83 -18.27 -10.61
CA MET A 89 8.65 -17.41 -10.57
C MET A 89 8.88 -16.10 -11.33
N LEU A 90 10.05 -15.45 -11.16
CA LEU A 90 10.40 -14.23 -11.89
C LEU A 90 10.41 -14.43 -13.42
N SER A 91 10.74 -15.62 -13.93
CA SER A 91 10.63 -15.91 -15.37
C SER A 91 9.20 -15.78 -15.91
N LYS A 92 8.19 -15.82 -15.02
CA LYS A 92 6.75 -15.68 -15.30
C LYS A 92 6.17 -14.40 -14.70
N VAL A 93 7.00 -13.40 -14.39
CA VAL A 93 6.57 -12.14 -13.74
C VAL A 93 5.58 -11.32 -14.57
N SER A 94 5.45 -11.57 -15.88
CA SER A 94 4.44 -10.92 -16.73
C SER A 94 3.07 -11.61 -16.68
N ALA A 95 2.94 -12.74 -15.99
CA ALA A 95 1.68 -13.48 -15.92
C ALA A 95 0.73 -12.81 -14.91
N TRP A 96 -0.52 -12.58 -15.31
CA TRP A 96 -1.51 -11.93 -14.42
C TRP A 96 -1.88 -12.77 -13.18
N ASN A 97 -1.62 -14.08 -13.22
CA ASN A 97 -1.81 -15.00 -12.10
C ASN A 97 -0.52 -15.22 -11.28
N PHE A 98 0.43 -14.27 -11.31
CA PHE A 98 1.61 -14.30 -10.46
C PHE A 98 1.21 -14.29 -8.98
N ASP A 99 1.66 -15.30 -8.21
CA ASP A 99 1.35 -15.42 -6.78
C ASP A 99 2.36 -14.64 -5.96
N ILE A 100 2.03 -13.39 -5.66
CA ILE A 100 2.89 -12.49 -4.90
C ILE A 100 3.13 -12.97 -3.45
N PHE A 101 2.16 -13.65 -2.85
CA PHE A 101 2.29 -14.18 -1.49
C PHE A 101 3.26 -15.35 -1.43
N LEU A 102 3.21 -16.25 -2.43
CA LEU A 102 4.22 -17.31 -2.53
C LEU A 102 5.60 -16.71 -2.79
N PHE A 103 5.70 -15.74 -3.69
CA PHE A 103 6.96 -15.08 -3.99
C PHE A 103 7.58 -14.41 -2.76
N ASP A 104 6.77 -13.74 -1.95
CA ASP A 104 7.21 -13.15 -0.67
C ASP A 104 7.72 -14.19 0.32
N ARG A 105 7.02 -15.33 0.46
CA ARG A 105 7.48 -16.44 1.30
C ARG A 105 8.82 -17.01 0.83
N LEU A 106 8.99 -17.21 -0.49
CA LEU A 106 10.23 -17.75 -1.07
C LEU A 106 11.42 -16.79 -0.94
N THR A 107 11.14 -15.48 -0.86
CA THR A 107 12.16 -14.43 -0.72
C THR A 107 12.33 -13.96 0.73
N ASN A 108 11.70 -14.64 1.70
CA ASN A 108 11.74 -14.31 3.13
C ASN A 108 11.34 -12.86 3.44
N GLY A 109 10.25 -12.37 2.83
CA GLY A 109 9.75 -11.01 3.03
C GLY A 109 10.46 -9.96 2.17
N ASN A 110 11.26 -10.39 1.19
CA ASN A 110 12.05 -9.50 0.33
C ASN A 110 11.47 -9.40 -1.09
N SER A 111 10.15 -9.57 -1.23
CA SER A 111 9.46 -9.61 -2.52
C SER A 111 9.65 -8.32 -3.31
N LEU A 112 9.45 -7.16 -2.68
CA LEU A 112 9.53 -5.85 -3.34
C LEU A 112 10.92 -5.57 -3.91
N VAL A 113 11.98 -5.72 -3.09
CA VAL A 113 13.37 -5.49 -3.53
C VAL A 113 13.76 -6.47 -4.65
N THR A 114 13.42 -7.74 -4.49
CA THR A 114 13.78 -8.79 -5.45
C THR A 114 13.07 -8.56 -6.79
N LEU A 115 11.78 -8.23 -6.76
CA LEU A 115 10.99 -7.91 -7.93
C LEU A 115 11.52 -6.66 -8.64
N MET A 116 11.76 -5.57 -7.91
CA MET A 116 12.25 -4.32 -8.48
C MET A 116 13.64 -4.47 -9.12
N CYS A 117 14.58 -5.16 -8.46
CA CYS A 117 15.88 -5.49 -9.05
C CYS A 117 15.74 -6.25 -10.37
N HIS A 118 14.83 -7.23 -10.42
CA HIS A 118 14.56 -7.98 -11.63
C HIS A 118 13.97 -7.10 -12.75
N LEU A 119 12.94 -6.30 -12.46
CA LEU A 119 12.27 -5.46 -13.45
C LEU A 119 13.19 -4.35 -14.00
N PHE A 120 14.01 -3.75 -13.15
CA PHE A 120 15.02 -2.77 -13.56
C PHE A 120 16.03 -3.37 -14.54
N ASN A 121 16.41 -4.63 -14.31
CA ASN A 121 17.28 -5.36 -15.23
C ASN A 121 16.57 -5.73 -16.54
N VAL A 122 15.31 -6.21 -16.48
CA VAL A 122 14.51 -6.58 -17.66
C VAL A 122 14.33 -5.40 -18.62
N TYR A 123 14.06 -4.20 -18.11
CA TYR A 123 13.95 -2.98 -18.94
C TYR A 123 15.29 -2.31 -19.24
N GLY A 124 16.41 -2.80 -18.70
CA GLY A 124 17.73 -2.20 -18.89
C GLY A 124 17.88 -0.80 -18.27
N LEU A 125 17.04 -0.44 -17.28
CA LEU A 125 17.02 0.89 -16.66
C LEU A 125 18.34 1.21 -15.95
N ILE A 126 18.98 0.20 -15.35
CA ILE A 126 20.28 0.33 -14.68
C ILE A 126 21.33 0.87 -15.65
N HIS A 127 21.42 0.28 -16.84
CA HIS A 127 22.38 0.71 -17.86
C HIS A 127 21.96 2.05 -18.48
N HIS A 128 20.67 2.22 -18.79
CA HIS A 128 20.16 3.43 -19.43
C HIS A 128 20.43 4.70 -18.60
N PHE A 129 20.13 4.65 -17.30
CA PHE A 129 20.33 5.78 -16.39
C PHE A 129 21.68 5.76 -15.65
N GLN A 130 22.56 4.80 -15.97
CA GLN A 130 23.85 4.61 -15.31
C GLN A 130 23.74 4.51 -13.78
N LEU A 131 22.76 3.74 -13.29
CA LEU A 131 22.48 3.61 -11.86
C LEU A 131 23.57 2.79 -11.16
N ASP A 132 24.04 3.28 -10.03
CA ASP A 132 24.88 2.51 -9.12
C ASP A 132 24.01 1.43 -8.43
N MET A 133 24.35 0.16 -8.65
CA MET A 133 23.61 -0.98 -8.12
C MET A 133 23.56 -1.03 -6.59
N VAL A 134 24.61 -0.56 -5.90
CA VAL A 134 24.64 -0.49 -4.43
C VAL A 134 23.68 0.58 -3.95
N LYS A 135 23.65 1.74 -4.61
CA LYS A 135 22.69 2.80 -4.28
C LYS A 135 21.26 2.40 -4.60
N LEU A 136 21.03 1.68 -5.70
CA LEU A 136 19.72 1.15 -6.08
C LEU A 136 19.22 0.17 -5.02
N HIS A 137 20.04 -0.82 -4.65
CA HIS A 137 19.66 -1.78 -3.61
C HIS A 137 19.44 -1.09 -2.26
N ARG A 138 20.22 -0.04 -1.94
CA ARG A 138 20.01 0.77 -0.73
C ARG A 138 18.67 1.49 -0.77
N PHE A 139 18.33 2.14 -1.88
CA PHE A 139 17.04 2.81 -2.07
C PHE A 139 15.87 1.83 -1.92
N LEU A 140 15.91 0.72 -2.65
CA LEU A 140 14.85 -0.30 -2.60
C LEU A 140 14.72 -0.92 -1.21
N GLY A 141 15.83 -1.14 -0.51
CA GLY A 141 15.84 -1.60 0.87
C GLY A 141 15.18 -0.60 1.82
N MET A 142 15.46 0.70 1.68
CA MET A 142 14.78 1.73 2.48
C MET A 142 13.28 1.75 2.21
N VAL A 143 12.86 1.67 0.95
CA VAL A 143 11.43 1.64 0.58
C VAL A 143 10.73 0.44 1.23
N GLN A 144 11.28 -0.77 1.11
CA GLN A 144 10.68 -1.98 1.67
C GLN A 144 10.59 -1.95 3.19
N GLU A 145 11.63 -1.49 3.88
CA GLU A 145 11.68 -1.45 5.34
C GLU A 145 10.83 -0.32 5.96
N ASP A 146 10.57 0.76 5.21
CA ASP A 146 9.65 1.83 5.65
C ASP A 146 8.16 1.42 5.44
N TYR A 147 7.85 0.28 4.82
CA TYR A 147 6.51 -0.30 4.90
C TYR A 147 6.30 -1.03 6.24
N HIS A 148 5.10 -0.84 6.79
CA HIS A 148 4.73 -1.39 8.09
C HIS A 148 4.25 -2.83 7.97
N SER A 149 5.16 -3.78 8.16
CA SER A 149 4.88 -5.23 8.07
C SER A 149 3.71 -5.74 8.95
N GLN A 150 3.34 -5.00 9.99
CA GLN A 150 2.22 -5.30 10.88
C GLN A 150 0.83 -4.95 10.29
N ASN A 151 0.78 -4.09 9.27
CA ASN A 151 -0.45 -3.76 8.55
C ASN A 151 -0.89 -4.98 7.73
N PRO A 152 -2.12 -5.47 7.89
CA PRO A 152 -2.61 -6.64 7.14
C PRO A 152 -2.53 -6.47 5.61
N TYR A 153 -2.82 -5.26 5.12
CA TYR A 153 -2.90 -4.90 3.70
C TYR A 153 -1.79 -3.91 3.28
N HIS A 154 -1.72 -2.70 3.86
CA HIS A 154 -0.79 -1.64 3.41
C HIS A 154 0.64 -1.90 3.90
N ASN A 155 1.30 -2.87 3.25
CA ASN A 155 2.66 -3.33 3.53
C ASN A 155 3.44 -3.57 2.22
N ALA A 156 4.71 -3.97 2.33
CA ALA A 156 5.58 -4.15 1.17
C ALA A 156 5.10 -5.22 0.17
N VAL A 157 4.28 -6.19 0.59
CA VAL A 157 3.72 -7.21 -0.31
C VAL A 157 2.65 -6.60 -1.21
N HIS A 158 1.82 -5.69 -0.69
CA HIS A 158 0.88 -4.90 -1.50
C HIS A 158 1.64 -4.06 -2.52
N ALA A 159 2.67 -3.32 -2.09
CA ALA A 159 3.52 -2.56 -3.00
C ALA A 159 4.16 -3.42 -4.10
N ALA A 160 4.56 -4.65 -3.78
CA ALA A 160 5.10 -5.59 -4.74
C ALA A 160 4.02 -6.11 -5.72
N ASP A 161 2.78 -6.32 -5.26
CA ASP A 161 1.64 -6.69 -6.12
C ASP A 161 1.29 -5.55 -7.10
N VAL A 162 1.19 -4.31 -6.61
CA VAL A 162 0.94 -3.12 -7.43
C VAL A 162 2.06 -2.92 -8.44
N THR A 163 3.32 -3.11 -8.03
CA THR A 163 4.47 -3.06 -8.96
C THR A 163 4.39 -4.13 -10.05
N GLN A 164 3.98 -5.35 -9.69
CA GLN A 164 3.82 -6.44 -10.66
C GLN A 164 2.66 -6.19 -11.61
N ALA A 165 1.53 -5.65 -11.13
CA ALA A 165 0.40 -5.25 -11.95
C ALA A 165 0.77 -4.11 -12.90
N MET A 166 1.46 -3.08 -12.40
CA MET A 166 1.96 -1.96 -13.19
C MET A 166 2.89 -2.47 -14.30
N TYR A 167 3.77 -3.42 -14.01
CA TYR A 167 4.60 -4.07 -15.02
C TYR A 167 3.79 -4.75 -16.13
N CYS A 168 2.70 -5.44 -15.80
CA CYS A 168 1.79 -6.02 -16.79
C CYS A 168 1.16 -4.93 -17.68
N TYR A 169 0.76 -3.79 -17.11
CA TYR A 169 0.18 -2.67 -17.87
C TYR A 169 1.18 -1.96 -18.77
N LEU A 170 2.42 -1.76 -18.30
CA LEU A 170 3.50 -1.21 -19.12
C LEU A 170 3.84 -2.12 -20.32
N LYS A 171 3.43 -3.39 -20.30
CA LYS A 171 3.55 -4.34 -21.40
C LYS A 171 2.35 -4.40 -22.34
N GLU A 172 1.26 -3.69 -22.04
CA GLU A 172 0.12 -3.61 -22.96
C GLU A 172 0.58 -3.06 -24.32
N PRO A 173 0.17 -3.65 -25.46
CA PRO A 173 0.69 -3.28 -26.78
C PRO A 173 0.57 -1.79 -27.11
N LYS A 174 -0.52 -1.15 -26.66
CA LYS A 174 -0.77 0.29 -26.87
C LYS A 174 0.23 1.18 -26.13
N LEU A 175 0.80 0.70 -25.02
CA LEU A 175 1.76 1.42 -24.19
C LEU A 175 3.21 1.04 -24.49
N ALA A 176 3.50 -0.25 -24.61
CA ALA A 176 4.87 -0.76 -24.68
C ALA A 176 5.73 -0.13 -25.79
N GLY A 177 5.12 0.26 -26.92
CA GLY A 177 5.81 0.94 -28.03
C GLY A 177 5.92 2.47 -27.91
N GLN A 178 5.25 3.08 -26.94
CA GLN A 178 5.13 4.54 -26.78
C GLN A 178 5.89 5.07 -25.56
N LEU A 179 6.13 4.22 -24.56
CA LEU A 179 6.77 4.60 -23.31
C LEU A 179 8.28 4.79 -23.50
N SER A 180 8.79 5.90 -22.98
CA SER A 180 10.22 6.13 -22.82
C SER A 180 10.78 5.34 -21.62
N PRO A 181 12.10 5.16 -21.53
CA PRO A 181 12.73 4.57 -20.33
C PRO A 181 12.42 5.35 -19.04
N LEU A 182 12.21 6.67 -19.13
CA LEU A 182 11.82 7.50 -18.00
C LEU A 182 10.39 7.19 -17.55
N ASP A 183 9.46 7.03 -18.48
CA ASP A 183 8.06 6.66 -18.20
C ASP A 183 8.00 5.32 -17.44
N VAL A 184 8.76 4.32 -17.89
CA VAL A 184 8.87 3.01 -17.22
C VAL A 184 9.51 3.13 -15.83
N PHE A 185 10.61 3.90 -15.72
CA PHE A 185 11.26 4.14 -14.43
C PHE A 185 10.29 4.77 -13.42
N LEU A 186 9.57 5.83 -13.82
CA LEU A 186 8.60 6.52 -12.99
C LEU A 186 7.45 5.60 -12.58
N GLY A 187 6.88 4.86 -13.52
CA GLY A 187 5.79 3.92 -13.24
C GLY A 187 6.15 2.84 -12.21
N LEU A 188 7.32 2.21 -12.35
CA LEU A 188 7.79 1.20 -11.40
C LEU A 188 8.14 1.78 -10.04
N MET A 189 8.79 2.95 -10.01
CA MET A 189 9.19 3.60 -8.76
C MET A 189 7.98 4.13 -7.98
N ALA A 190 6.99 4.70 -8.68
CA ALA A 190 5.74 5.14 -8.06
C ALA A 190 4.96 3.93 -7.51
N ALA A 191 4.79 2.86 -8.29
CA ALA A 191 4.11 1.65 -7.82
C ALA A 191 4.76 1.04 -6.56
N ALA A 192 6.09 0.98 -6.52
CA ALA A 192 6.82 0.44 -5.37
C ALA A 192 6.68 1.29 -4.10
N ALA A 193 6.41 2.59 -4.21
CA ALA A 193 6.49 3.53 -3.09
C ALA A 193 5.18 4.29 -2.82
N HIS A 194 4.09 3.99 -3.54
CA HIS A 194 2.83 4.74 -3.44
C HIS A 194 2.21 4.75 -2.05
N ASP A 195 2.48 3.73 -1.22
CA ASP A 195 1.96 3.57 0.14
C ASP A 195 3.06 3.49 1.21
N VAL A 196 4.27 3.98 0.92
CA VAL A 196 5.38 3.83 1.86
C VAL A 196 5.13 4.60 3.17
N ASP A 197 5.40 3.96 4.31
CA ASP A 197 5.10 4.49 5.66
C ASP A 197 3.58 4.70 5.91
N HIS A 198 2.71 3.90 5.28
CA HIS A 198 1.27 3.89 5.56
C HIS A 198 0.98 3.48 7.02
N PRO A 199 0.20 4.28 7.80
CA PRO A 199 -0.02 4.04 9.22
C PRO A 199 -1.08 2.95 9.53
N GLY A 200 -1.73 2.41 8.50
CA GLY A 200 -2.80 1.41 8.62
C GLY A 200 -4.15 2.00 9.05
N VAL A 201 -4.33 3.32 8.84
CA VAL A 201 -5.56 4.06 9.11
C VAL A 201 -5.74 5.14 8.05
N ASN A 202 -7.00 5.47 7.75
CA ASN A 202 -7.34 6.36 6.66
C ASN A 202 -7.22 7.86 6.97
N GLN A 203 -7.28 8.67 5.92
CA GLN A 203 -7.22 10.13 6.03
C GLN A 203 -8.28 10.71 7.01
N PRO A 204 -9.58 10.35 6.97
CA PRO A 204 -10.56 10.80 7.95
C PRO A 204 -10.15 10.52 9.40
N PHE A 205 -9.54 9.35 9.67
CA PHE A 205 -9.01 9.02 10.99
C PHE A 205 -7.88 9.96 11.42
N LEU A 206 -6.92 10.25 10.54
CA LEU A 206 -5.82 11.17 10.82
C LEU A 206 -6.32 12.60 11.10
N ILE A 207 -7.35 13.05 10.38
CA ILE A 207 -7.96 14.37 10.56
C ILE A 207 -8.69 14.43 11.92
N LYS A 208 -9.57 13.47 12.23
CA LYS A 208 -10.36 13.50 13.47
C LYS A 208 -9.51 13.36 14.74
N THR A 209 -8.38 12.64 14.64
CA THR A 209 -7.42 12.51 15.75
C THR A 209 -6.39 13.63 15.81
N ARG A 210 -6.46 14.62 14.90
CA ARG A 210 -5.50 15.74 14.79
C ARG A 210 -4.05 15.24 14.67
N HIS A 211 -3.84 14.18 13.90
CA HIS A 211 -2.51 13.67 13.63
C HIS A 211 -1.65 14.73 12.96
N HIS A 212 -0.34 14.74 13.26
CA HIS A 212 0.57 15.77 12.76
C HIS A 212 0.65 15.82 11.23
N LEU A 213 0.46 14.68 10.54
CA LEU A 213 0.41 14.62 9.07
C LEU A 213 -0.79 15.38 8.50
N ALA A 214 -1.96 15.31 9.12
CA ALA A 214 -3.14 16.05 8.68
C ALA A 214 -2.89 17.57 8.76
N SER A 215 -2.20 18.03 9.81
CA SER A 215 -1.76 19.43 9.92
C SER A 215 -0.70 19.81 8.90
N LEU A 216 0.28 18.92 8.65
CA LEU A 216 1.38 19.15 7.71
C LEU A 216 0.89 19.31 6.26
N TYR A 217 -0.07 18.47 5.85
CA TYR A 217 -0.62 18.43 4.49
C TYR A 217 -2.00 19.10 4.38
N GLN A 218 -2.41 19.86 5.40
CA GLN A 218 -3.63 20.69 5.38
C GLN A 218 -4.88 19.90 4.96
N ASN A 219 -5.04 18.69 5.51
CA ASN A 219 -6.18 17.80 5.27
C ASN A 219 -6.45 17.44 3.79
N THR A 220 -5.48 17.60 2.89
CA THR A 220 -5.63 17.31 1.45
C THR A 220 -4.65 16.22 1.04
N SER A 221 -5.16 15.09 0.53
CA SER A 221 -4.37 13.91 0.12
C SER A 221 -3.24 13.61 1.12
N VAL A 222 -3.60 13.51 2.40
CA VAL A 222 -2.67 13.50 3.55
C VAL A 222 -1.73 12.30 3.47
N LEU A 223 -2.26 11.14 3.11
CA LEU A 223 -1.51 9.89 3.00
C LEU A 223 -0.62 9.91 1.75
N GLU A 224 -1.17 10.23 0.58
CA GLU A 224 -0.43 10.23 -0.69
C GLU A 224 0.67 11.30 -0.70
N SER A 225 0.41 12.46 -0.09
CA SER A 225 1.43 13.48 0.14
C SER A 225 2.55 12.92 1.03
N HIS A 226 2.20 12.20 2.10
CA HIS A 226 3.18 11.56 2.98
C HIS A 226 4.05 10.55 2.22
N HIS A 227 3.44 9.62 1.49
CA HIS A 227 4.13 8.61 0.70
C HIS A 227 5.07 9.25 -0.33
N TRP A 228 4.60 10.29 -1.03
CA TRP A 228 5.43 11.06 -1.95
C TRP A 228 6.64 11.71 -1.24
N ARG A 229 6.43 12.45 -0.15
CA ARG A 229 7.52 13.15 0.54
C ARG A 229 8.52 12.17 1.15
N SER A 230 8.07 11.04 1.68
CA SER A 230 8.91 9.95 2.17
C SER A 230 9.75 9.33 1.05
N THR A 231 9.14 9.07 -0.10
CA THR A 231 9.82 8.59 -1.32
C THR A 231 10.94 9.53 -1.76
N VAL A 232 10.64 10.82 -1.87
CA VAL A 232 11.64 11.86 -2.21
C VAL A 232 12.77 11.90 -1.17
N GLY A 233 12.44 11.76 0.11
CA GLY A 233 13.42 11.69 1.20
C GLY A 233 14.40 10.53 1.01
N MET A 234 13.91 9.32 0.75
CA MET A 234 14.73 8.13 0.52
C MET A 234 15.54 8.21 -0.79
N LEU A 235 14.98 8.80 -1.84
CA LEU A 235 15.67 9.00 -3.11
C LEU A 235 16.90 9.92 -2.94
N ARG A 236 16.74 11.00 -2.16
CA ARG A 236 17.84 11.92 -1.82
C ARG A 236 18.85 11.28 -0.86
N GLU A 237 18.39 10.54 0.14
CA GLU A 237 19.25 9.89 1.13
C GLU A 237 20.10 8.75 0.54
N SER A 238 19.53 7.97 -0.39
CA SER A 238 20.29 6.94 -1.13
C SER A 238 21.32 7.54 -2.08
N GLY A 239 21.08 8.77 -2.55
CA GLY A 239 21.86 9.39 -3.63
C GLY A 239 21.76 8.62 -4.95
N LEU A 240 20.69 7.86 -5.17
CA LEU A 240 20.50 7.01 -6.37
C LEU A 240 20.60 7.82 -7.66
N LEU A 241 20.07 9.03 -7.67
CA LEU A 241 20.06 9.94 -8.82
C LEU A 241 21.09 11.08 -8.71
N SER A 242 22.03 11.01 -7.76
CA SER A 242 22.92 12.13 -7.45
C SER A 242 23.86 12.53 -8.60
N HIS A 243 24.06 11.65 -9.58
CA HIS A 243 24.88 11.89 -10.78
C HIS A 243 24.09 12.52 -11.92
N LEU A 244 22.76 12.52 -11.86
CA LEU A 244 21.92 13.16 -12.86
C LEU A 244 21.92 14.68 -12.66
N PRO A 245 21.65 15.46 -13.73
CA PRO A 245 21.40 16.88 -13.61
C PRO A 245 20.31 17.22 -12.59
N ALA A 246 20.47 18.36 -11.91
CA ALA A 246 19.58 18.75 -10.81
C ALA A 246 18.14 19.03 -11.27
N ASP A 247 17.99 19.61 -12.45
CA ASP A 247 16.71 19.83 -13.13
C ASP A 247 16.01 18.49 -13.44
N MET A 248 16.72 17.52 -14.00
CA MET A 248 16.18 16.18 -14.27
C MET A 248 15.77 15.46 -12.97
N SER A 249 16.58 15.55 -11.92
CA SER A 249 16.25 14.92 -10.64
C SER A 249 15.03 15.55 -9.97
N GLN A 250 14.89 16.88 -10.04
CA GLN A 250 13.72 17.60 -9.54
C GLN A 250 12.47 17.25 -10.35
N ASP A 251 12.59 17.15 -11.67
CA ASP A 251 11.49 16.74 -12.54
C ASP A 251 11.01 15.32 -12.21
N ILE A 252 11.94 14.37 -12.00
CA ILE A 252 11.60 13.01 -11.53
C ILE A 252 10.85 13.06 -10.20
N GLU A 253 11.31 13.85 -9.22
CA GLU A 253 10.63 13.98 -7.92
C GLU A 253 9.20 14.53 -8.05
N GLN A 254 8.96 15.46 -8.98
CA GLN A 254 7.63 16.03 -9.24
C GLN A 254 6.73 15.02 -9.96
N GLN A 255 7.24 14.33 -10.99
CA GLN A 255 6.47 13.32 -11.71
C GLN A 255 6.11 12.12 -10.81
N LEU A 256 7.02 11.67 -9.94
CA LEU A 256 6.72 10.67 -8.92
C LEU A 256 5.59 11.13 -7.98
N GLY A 257 5.65 12.39 -7.53
CA GLY A 257 4.58 12.96 -6.71
C GLY A 257 3.25 12.99 -7.44
N SER A 258 3.24 13.39 -8.70
CA SER A 258 2.05 13.42 -9.53
C SER A 258 1.44 12.03 -9.75
N LEU A 259 2.25 10.97 -9.87
CA LEU A 259 1.78 9.59 -9.95
C LEU A 259 1.19 9.11 -8.63
N ILE A 260 1.91 9.29 -7.52
CA ILE A 260 1.47 8.86 -6.19
C ILE A 260 0.20 9.61 -5.75
N LEU A 261 0.13 10.93 -5.95
CA LEU A 261 -1.08 11.71 -5.63
C LEU A 261 -2.32 11.30 -6.44
N ALA A 262 -2.15 10.61 -7.57
CA ALA A 262 -3.28 10.10 -8.34
C ALA A 262 -3.91 8.84 -7.72
N THR A 263 -3.22 8.15 -6.80
CA THR A 263 -3.78 6.98 -6.11
C THR A 263 -4.80 7.36 -5.04
N ASP A 264 -4.87 8.63 -4.64
CA ASP A 264 -5.92 9.15 -3.75
C ASP A 264 -7.30 8.78 -4.32
N ILE A 265 -7.95 7.84 -3.64
CA ILE A 265 -9.21 7.27 -4.09
C ILE A 265 -10.37 8.26 -3.96
N SER A 266 -10.28 9.23 -3.05
CA SER A 266 -11.28 10.29 -2.92
C SER A 266 -11.36 11.17 -4.18
N ARG A 267 -10.30 11.18 -4.99
CA ARG A 267 -10.21 11.89 -6.26
C ARG A 267 -10.44 11.01 -7.48
N GLN A 268 -10.86 9.74 -7.32
CA GLN A 268 -11.02 8.83 -8.45
C GLN A 268 -11.95 9.39 -9.54
N ASN A 269 -13.07 10.02 -9.16
CA ASN A 269 -14.03 10.55 -10.14
C ASN A 269 -13.43 11.63 -11.03
N GLU A 270 -12.55 12.48 -10.49
CA GLU A 270 -11.80 13.49 -11.28
C GLU A 270 -11.03 12.82 -12.42
N PHE A 271 -10.21 11.81 -12.08
CA PHE A 271 -9.41 11.07 -13.07
C PHE A 271 -10.28 10.27 -14.04
N LEU A 272 -11.34 9.64 -13.57
CA LEU A 272 -12.22 8.80 -14.38
C LEU A 272 -13.00 9.64 -15.41
N LEU A 273 -13.52 10.80 -15.01
CA LEU A 273 -14.21 11.72 -15.91
C LEU A 273 -13.27 12.25 -16.99
N THR A 274 -12.08 12.74 -16.61
CA THR A 274 -11.07 13.19 -17.57
C THR A 274 -10.66 12.07 -18.53
N PHE A 275 -10.51 10.83 -18.03
CA PHE A 275 -10.17 9.70 -18.88
C PHE A 275 -11.28 9.35 -19.86
N ARG A 276 -12.53 9.35 -19.40
CA ARG A 276 -13.71 9.11 -20.24
C ARG A 276 -13.84 10.18 -21.33
N GLU A 277 -13.70 11.46 -20.98
CA GLU A 277 -13.73 12.57 -21.94
C GLU A 277 -12.68 12.41 -23.03
N HIS A 278 -11.45 12.07 -22.64
CA HIS A 278 -10.35 11.81 -23.54
C HIS A 278 -10.62 10.63 -24.50
N LEU A 279 -11.26 9.57 -24.02
CA LEU A 279 -11.65 8.42 -24.82
C LEU A 279 -12.82 8.74 -25.76
N ASP A 280 -13.81 9.50 -25.29
CA ASP A 280 -14.98 9.92 -26.06
C ASP A 280 -14.58 10.88 -27.20
N ASN A 281 -13.68 11.83 -26.91
CA ASN A 281 -13.16 12.80 -27.87
C ASN A 281 -12.10 12.21 -28.82
N GLN A 282 -11.56 11.02 -28.50
CA GLN A 282 -10.49 10.36 -29.23
C GLN A 282 -9.23 11.23 -29.39
N ASP A 283 -8.88 12.01 -28.38
CA ASP A 283 -7.77 12.98 -28.41
C ASP A 283 -6.53 12.54 -27.60
N LEU A 284 -6.53 11.31 -27.06
CA LEU A 284 -5.35 10.70 -26.41
C LEU A 284 -4.22 10.41 -27.41
N ASP A 285 -3.30 11.36 -27.52
CA ASP A 285 -2.03 11.20 -28.23
C ASP A 285 -0.87 10.74 -27.31
N LEU A 286 -0.48 9.46 -27.39
CA LEU A 286 0.65 8.90 -26.62
C LEU A 286 2.04 9.37 -27.10
N GLN A 287 2.15 10.16 -28.17
CA GLN A 287 3.40 10.88 -28.47
C GLN A 287 3.64 12.03 -27.48
N LEU A 288 2.58 12.58 -26.89
CA LEU A 288 2.68 13.65 -25.90
C LEU A 288 3.03 13.10 -24.52
N ALA A 289 4.08 13.65 -23.92
CA ALA A 289 4.53 13.22 -22.59
C ALA A 289 3.45 13.43 -21.52
N SER A 290 2.66 14.50 -21.60
CA SER A 290 1.55 14.76 -20.68
C SER A 290 0.47 13.68 -20.75
N HIS A 291 0.10 13.23 -21.95
CA HIS A 291 -0.88 12.16 -22.12
C HIS A 291 -0.31 10.80 -21.68
N ARG A 292 0.96 10.51 -21.96
CA ARG A 292 1.59 9.29 -21.41
C ARG A 292 1.59 9.31 -19.90
N HIS A 293 1.97 10.42 -19.28
CA HIS A 293 1.96 10.59 -17.84
C HIS A 293 0.57 10.42 -17.24
N PHE A 294 -0.45 11.02 -17.84
CA PHE A 294 -1.84 10.83 -17.43
C PHE A 294 -2.25 9.35 -17.50
N ILE A 295 -1.91 8.65 -18.58
CA ILE A 295 -2.21 7.23 -18.70
C ILE A 295 -1.41 6.38 -17.70
N LEU A 296 -0.19 6.79 -17.31
CA LEU A 296 0.53 6.14 -16.20
C LEU A 296 -0.17 6.36 -14.86
N GLN A 297 -0.79 7.52 -14.61
CA GLN A 297 -1.62 7.74 -13.43
C GLN A 297 -2.81 6.79 -13.42
N ILE A 298 -3.53 6.68 -14.55
CA ILE A 298 -4.65 5.73 -14.69
C ILE A 298 -4.17 4.28 -14.50
N ALA A 299 -3.05 3.90 -15.10
CA ALA A 299 -2.49 2.55 -14.96
C ALA A 299 -2.09 2.24 -13.50
N LEU A 300 -1.52 3.20 -12.78
CA LEU A 300 -1.19 3.04 -11.37
C LEU A 300 -2.45 2.93 -10.51
N LYS A 301 -3.50 3.72 -10.77
CA LYS A 301 -4.81 3.56 -10.12
C LYS A 301 -5.40 2.18 -10.36
N CYS A 302 -5.37 1.70 -11.61
CA CYS A 302 -5.78 0.34 -11.93
C CYS A 302 -4.97 -0.68 -11.12
N ALA A 303 -3.65 -0.51 -11.01
CA ALA A 303 -2.76 -1.46 -10.35
C ALA A 303 -3.04 -1.55 -8.85
N ASP A 304 -3.27 -0.39 -8.22
CA ASP A 304 -3.58 -0.26 -6.81
C ASP A 304 -4.89 -0.97 -6.42
N VAL A 305 -5.95 -0.80 -7.24
CA VAL A 305 -7.26 -1.43 -6.99
C VAL A 305 -7.51 -2.73 -7.76
N CYS A 306 -6.47 -3.38 -8.30
CA CYS A 306 -6.64 -4.55 -9.18
C CYS A 306 -6.97 -5.87 -8.47
N ASN A 307 -7.00 -5.94 -7.13
CA ASN A 307 -7.13 -7.23 -6.45
C ASN A 307 -8.40 -8.01 -6.85
N PRO A 308 -9.58 -7.39 -7.05
CA PRO A 308 -10.77 -8.09 -7.55
C PRO A 308 -10.63 -8.61 -8.99
N CYS A 309 -9.68 -8.11 -9.77
CA CYS A 309 -9.36 -8.55 -11.13
C CYS A 309 -8.40 -9.75 -11.15
N ARG A 310 -7.89 -10.20 -9.99
CA ARG A 310 -7.04 -11.40 -9.87
C ARG A 310 -7.88 -12.67 -9.79
N VAL A 311 -7.23 -13.83 -9.91
CA VAL A 311 -7.88 -15.13 -9.63
C VAL A 311 -8.45 -15.14 -8.21
N TRP A 312 -9.53 -15.89 -7.99
CA TRP A 312 -10.29 -15.86 -6.75
C TRP A 312 -9.44 -16.04 -5.49
N GLU A 313 -8.46 -16.95 -5.52
CA GLU A 313 -7.63 -17.26 -4.35
C GLU A 313 -6.77 -16.06 -3.91
N LEU A 314 -6.28 -15.26 -4.86
CA LEU A 314 -5.54 -14.04 -4.57
C LEU A 314 -6.50 -12.90 -4.18
N SER A 315 -7.56 -12.71 -4.96
CA SER A 315 -8.59 -11.69 -4.70
C SER A 315 -9.19 -11.84 -3.30
N ARG A 316 -9.48 -13.07 -2.88
CA ARG A 316 -10.00 -13.38 -1.54
C ARG A 316 -9.01 -13.05 -0.43
N GLN A 317 -7.74 -13.43 -0.58
CA GLN A 317 -6.72 -13.14 0.43
C GLN A 317 -6.54 -11.62 0.62
N TRP A 318 -6.52 -10.86 -0.47
CA TRP A 318 -6.48 -9.41 -0.41
C TRP A 318 -7.74 -8.81 0.23
N SER A 319 -8.93 -9.33 -0.13
CA SER A 319 -10.21 -8.90 0.46
C SER A 319 -10.24 -9.12 1.98
N GLU A 320 -9.77 -10.27 2.45
CA GLU A 320 -9.73 -10.59 3.89
C GLU A 320 -8.73 -9.69 4.63
N ARG A 321 -7.57 -9.40 4.03
CA ARG A 321 -6.54 -8.51 4.59
C ARG A 321 -7.00 -7.05 4.69
N VAL A 322 -7.56 -6.49 3.62
CA VAL A 322 -8.02 -5.09 3.64
C VAL A 322 -9.14 -4.89 4.65
N CYS A 323 -10.07 -5.85 4.75
CA CYS A 323 -11.14 -5.79 5.76
C CYS A 323 -10.57 -5.98 7.18
N GLU A 324 -9.58 -6.85 7.40
CA GLU A 324 -8.91 -6.95 8.70
C GLU A 324 -8.30 -5.60 9.12
N GLU A 325 -7.69 -4.86 8.19
CA GLU A 325 -7.13 -3.54 8.47
C GLU A 325 -8.21 -2.50 8.80
N PHE A 326 -9.30 -2.47 8.04
CA PHE A 326 -10.48 -1.63 8.35
C PHE A 326 -11.05 -1.92 9.74
N TYR A 327 -11.20 -3.20 10.09
CA TYR A 327 -11.74 -3.59 11.40
C TYR A 327 -10.79 -3.21 12.54
N ARG A 328 -9.46 -3.29 12.33
CA ARG A 328 -8.48 -2.78 13.30
C ARG A 328 -8.62 -1.28 13.53
N GLN A 329 -8.88 -0.49 12.48
CA GLN A 329 -9.20 0.92 12.63
C GLN A 329 -10.50 1.12 13.44
N GLY A 330 -11.57 0.40 13.11
CA GLY A 330 -12.84 0.50 13.85
C GLY A 330 -12.73 0.14 15.33
N ASP A 331 -11.90 -0.86 15.65
CA ASP A 331 -11.58 -1.20 17.05
C ASP A 331 -10.84 -0.07 17.77
N LEU A 332 -9.93 0.63 17.09
CA LEU A 332 -9.26 1.82 17.65
C LEU A 332 -10.27 2.95 17.85
N GLU A 333 -11.13 3.22 16.88
CA GLU A 333 -12.16 4.25 16.96
C GLU A 333 -13.10 4.01 18.14
N LYS A 334 -13.59 2.78 18.27
CA LYS A 334 -14.41 2.35 19.40
C LYS A 334 -13.68 2.47 20.73
N LYS A 335 -12.40 2.11 20.79
CA LYS A 335 -11.58 2.19 22.01
C LYS A 335 -11.37 3.62 22.50
N PHE A 336 -11.33 4.58 21.57
CA PHE A 336 -11.13 6.00 21.87
C PHE A 336 -12.43 6.82 21.83
N ASP A 337 -13.59 6.16 21.91
CA ASP A 337 -14.92 6.78 21.87
C ASP A 337 -15.13 7.71 20.66
N LEU A 338 -14.54 7.35 19.52
CA LEU A 338 -14.72 8.02 18.23
C LEU A 338 -15.85 7.36 17.45
N GLU A 339 -16.50 8.13 16.58
CA GLU A 339 -17.40 7.57 15.58
C GLU A 339 -16.63 6.57 14.69
N ILE A 340 -17.18 5.36 14.58
CA ILE A 340 -16.60 4.30 13.76
C ILE A 340 -16.79 4.68 12.30
N SER A 341 -15.70 4.71 11.56
CA SER A 341 -15.72 5.03 10.14
C SER A 341 -16.51 3.98 9.35
N PRO A 342 -17.11 4.36 8.21
CA PRO A 342 -17.78 3.40 7.34
C PRO A 342 -16.86 2.23 6.98
N LEU A 343 -17.45 1.03 6.81
CA LEU A 343 -16.76 -0.22 6.48
C LEU A 343 -15.84 -0.77 7.59
N CYS A 344 -15.59 -0.02 8.66
CA CYS A 344 -14.67 -0.37 9.73
C CYS A 344 -15.35 -1.12 10.90
N ASN A 345 -16.67 -1.39 10.84
CA ASN A 345 -17.39 -2.06 11.92
C ASN A 345 -17.57 -3.55 11.63
N GLN A 346 -16.72 -4.42 12.18
CA GLN A 346 -16.82 -5.87 12.00
C GLN A 346 -18.19 -6.49 12.39
N GLN A 347 -18.98 -5.82 13.23
CA GLN A 347 -20.29 -6.30 13.66
C GLN A 347 -21.40 -5.99 12.65
N ALA A 348 -21.22 -4.96 11.81
CA ALA A 348 -22.20 -4.50 10.83
C ALA A 348 -21.73 -4.76 9.38
N ASP A 349 -20.44 -4.61 9.12
CA ASP A 349 -19.83 -4.65 7.80
C ASP A 349 -19.22 -6.03 7.55
N THR A 350 -19.74 -6.75 6.55
CA THR A 350 -19.24 -8.07 6.18
C THR A 350 -18.32 -8.00 4.96
N VAL A 351 -17.27 -8.83 4.91
CA VAL A 351 -16.36 -8.91 3.77
C VAL A 351 -17.12 -9.03 2.42
N PRO A 352 -18.13 -9.91 2.26
CA PRO A 352 -18.89 -9.98 1.01
C PRO A 352 -19.62 -8.69 0.63
N ALA A 353 -20.17 -7.96 1.60
CA ALA A 353 -20.87 -6.69 1.34
C ALA A 353 -19.88 -5.60 0.93
N ILE A 354 -18.79 -5.43 1.68
CA ILE A 354 -17.71 -4.48 1.38
C ILE A 354 -17.17 -4.71 -0.03
N GLN A 355 -16.82 -5.96 -0.35
CA GLN A 355 -16.24 -6.29 -1.66
C GLN A 355 -17.26 -6.13 -2.81
N THR A 356 -18.54 -6.44 -2.59
CA THR A 356 -19.57 -6.24 -3.63
C THR A 356 -19.75 -4.76 -3.94
N GLY A 357 -19.75 -3.89 -2.92
CA GLY A 357 -19.78 -2.44 -3.08
C GLY A 357 -18.52 -1.94 -3.78
N PHE A 358 -17.34 -2.26 -3.24
CA PHE A 358 -16.05 -1.83 -3.79
C PHE A 358 -15.92 -2.16 -5.28
N ILE A 359 -16.26 -3.39 -5.68
CA ILE A 359 -16.22 -3.78 -7.08
C ILE A 359 -17.18 -2.95 -7.92
N SER A 360 -18.41 -2.73 -7.45
CA SER A 360 -19.45 -2.05 -8.24
C SER A 360 -19.19 -0.56 -8.45
N TYR A 361 -18.67 0.12 -7.42
CA TYR A 361 -18.59 1.59 -7.41
C TYR A 361 -17.18 2.12 -7.66
N ILE A 362 -16.14 1.33 -7.37
CA ILE A 362 -14.75 1.74 -7.54
C ILE A 362 -14.10 1.03 -8.72
N VAL A 363 -14.09 -0.31 -8.68
CA VAL A 363 -13.24 -1.09 -9.59
C VAL A 363 -13.85 -1.22 -10.98
N GLU A 364 -15.12 -1.62 -11.08
CA GLU A 364 -15.78 -1.85 -12.37
C GLU A 364 -15.78 -0.60 -13.26
N PRO A 365 -16.15 0.62 -12.80
CA PRO A 365 -16.12 1.81 -13.65
C PRO A 365 -14.72 2.15 -14.18
N LEU A 366 -13.68 2.00 -13.37
CA LEU A 366 -12.30 2.27 -13.79
C LEU A 366 -11.82 1.24 -14.82
N PHE A 367 -12.10 -0.04 -14.58
CA PHE A 367 -11.65 -1.12 -15.47
C PHE A 367 -12.44 -1.20 -16.78
N GLU A 368 -13.69 -0.73 -16.82
CA GLU A 368 -14.45 -0.55 -18.06
C GLU A 368 -13.77 0.47 -18.98
N GLU A 369 -13.37 1.64 -18.45
CA GLU A 369 -12.65 2.65 -19.24
C GLU A 369 -11.25 2.18 -19.62
N TRP A 370 -10.56 1.47 -18.72
CA TRP A 370 -9.25 0.88 -19.04
C TRP A 370 -9.35 -0.18 -20.15
N GLN A 371 -10.38 -1.03 -20.12
CA GLN A 371 -10.65 -2.00 -21.17
C GLN A 371 -10.90 -1.29 -22.51
N ARG A 372 -11.73 -0.23 -22.50
CA ARG A 372 -12.01 0.59 -23.68
C ARG A 372 -10.74 1.22 -24.26
N PHE A 373 -9.84 1.71 -23.40
CA PHE A 373 -8.56 2.25 -23.84
C PHE A 373 -7.61 1.21 -24.45
N THR A 374 -7.55 0.01 -23.86
CA THR A 374 -6.58 -1.04 -24.24
C THR A 374 -7.09 -2.00 -25.32
N GLU A 375 -8.33 -1.84 -25.80
CA GLU A 375 -8.92 -2.75 -26.77
C GLU A 375 -8.14 -2.79 -28.11
N PRO A 376 -7.87 -3.98 -28.69
CA PRO A 376 -8.12 -5.32 -28.15
C PRO A 376 -7.00 -5.83 -27.24
N SER A 377 -7.25 -5.94 -25.93
CA SER A 377 -6.33 -6.54 -24.95
C SER A 377 -6.91 -7.82 -24.33
N LEU A 378 -6.13 -8.91 -24.41
CA LEU A 378 -6.45 -10.16 -23.71
C LEU A 378 -6.34 -10.02 -22.19
N LEU A 379 -5.43 -9.16 -21.71
CA LEU A 379 -5.26 -8.91 -20.29
C LEU A 379 -6.51 -8.21 -19.73
N SER A 380 -7.00 -7.16 -20.38
CA SER A 380 -8.23 -6.47 -19.96
C SER A 380 -9.45 -7.39 -19.97
N GLN A 381 -9.61 -8.25 -20.98
CA GLN A 381 -10.67 -9.27 -21.00
C GLN A 381 -10.53 -10.26 -19.83
N THR A 382 -9.31 -10.67 -19.50
CA THR A 382 -9.03 -11.57 -18.37
C THR A 382 -9.37 -10.91 -17.03
N MET A 383 -8.98 -9.65 -16.84
CA MET A 383 -9.26 -8.87 -15.64
C MET A 383 -10.76 -8.70 -15.41
N MET A 384 -11.49 -8.26 -16.44
CA MET A 384 -12.95 -8.12 -16.37
C MET A 384 -13.65 -9.46 -16.11
N GLY A 385 -13.17 -10.53 -16.75
CA GLY A 385 -13.68 -11.87 -16.52
C GLY A 385 -13.50 -12.35 -15.08
N HIS A 386 -12.38 -12.03 -14.43
CA HIS A 386 -12.18 -12.31 -13.01
C HIS A 386 -13.05 -11.41 -12.12
N LEU A 387 -13.08 -10.10 -12.40
CA LEU A 387 -13.88 -9.13 -11.66
C LEU A 387 -15.34 -9.57 -11.57
N HIS A 388 -15.96 -9.91 -12.70
CA HIS A 388 -17.36 -10.37 -12.73
C HIS A 388 -17.57 -11.70 -11.99
N LYS A 389 -16.65 -12.66 -12.13
CA LYS A 389 -16.72 -13.95 -11.42
C LYS A 389 -16.58 -13.77 -9.91
N ASN A 390 -15.66 -12.93 -9.48
CA ASN A 390 -15.37 -12.66 -8.07
C ASN A 390 -16.53 -11.89 -7.42
N LYS A 391 -17.06 -10.86 -8.12
CA LYS A 391 -18.29 -10.14 -7.72
C LYS A 391 -19.45 -11.10 -7.52
N ALA A 392 -19.74 -11.95 -8.51
CA ALA A 392 -20.81 -12.94 -8.42
C ALA A 392 -20.61 -13.92 -7.25
N ARG A 393 -19.37 -14.30 -6.95
CA ARG A 393 -19.05 -15.19 -5.82
C ARG A 393 -19.26 -14.50 -4.47
N TRP A 394 -18.83 -13.24 -4.32
CA TRP A 394 -19.12 -12.44 -3.13
C TRP A 394 -20.63 -12.24 -2.91
N SER A 395 -21.37 -11.91 -3.97
CA SER A 395 -22.83 -11.79 -3.90
C SER A 395 -23.49 -13.07 -3.38
N ARG A 396 -23.04 -14.27 -3.83
CA ARG A 396 -23.56 -15.56 -3.32
C ARG A 396 -23.20 -15.82 -1.86
N LEU A 397 -22.00 -15.43 -1.43
CA LEU A 397 -21.55 -15.55 -0.04
C LEU A 397 -22.38 -14.64 0.90
N ARG A 398 -22.81 -13.48 0.41
CA ARG A 398 -23.72 -12.58 1.14
C ARG A 398 -25.05 -13.26 1.48
N PHE A 399 -25.62 -14.06 0.56
CA PHE A 399 -26.91 -14.74 0.78
C PHE A 399 -26.81 -16.04 1.60
N THR A 400 -25.63 -16.63 1.74
CA THR A 400 -25.44 -17.91 2.46
C THR A 400 -25.14 -17.74 3.95
N HIS A 401 -24.90 -16.50 4.40
CA HIS A 401 -24.90 -16.14 5.81
C HIS A 401 -26.20 -15.40 6.15
N PRO A 402 -27.33 -16.09 6.39
CA PRO A 402 -28.45 -15.43 7.03
C PRO A 402 -28.04 -15.12 8.46
N THR A 403 -27.96 -13.82 8.79
CA THR A 403 -28.07 -13.35 10.16
C THR A 403 -29.29 -14.03 10.78
N SER A 404 -29.05 -14.88 11.76
CA SER A 404 -30.10 -15.28 12.68
C SER A 404 -30.53 -13.99 13.39
N GLU A 405 -31.82 -13.69 13.36
CA GLU A 405 -32.49 -12.56 14.04
C GLU A 405 -32.48 -11.21 13.30
N SER A 406 -33.48 -10.98 12.44
CA SER A 406 -34.65 -10.15 12.77
C SER A 406 -35.39 -9.74 11.49
N GLN A 407 -36.72 -9.88 11.52
CA GLN A 407 -37.60 -9.28 10.54
C GLN A 407 -37.69 -7.78 10.83
N MET A 408 -37.09 -6.94 9.98
CA MET A 408 -37.50 -5.55 9.82
C MET A 408 -37.60 -5.21 8.33
N GLN A 409 -38.64 -4.46 8.01
CA GLN A 409 -39.09 -4.10 6.66
C GLN A 409 -37.99 -3.42 5.84
N PRO A 410 -38.03 -3.55 4.49
CA PRO A 410 -37.12 -2.80 3.63
C PRO A 410 -37.49 -1.31 3.67
N HIS A 411 -36.71 -0.53 4.41
CA HIS A 411 -36.56 0.88 4.08
C HIS A 411 -35.77 0.93 2.76
N VAL A 412 -36.40 1.47 1.72
CA VAL A 412 -35.68 1.89 0.51
C VAL A 412 -34.93 3.14 0.92
N GLU A 413 -33.69 2.99 1.38
CA GLU A 413 -32.72 4.07 1.34
C GLU A 413 -32.35 4.26 -0.14
N GLU A 414 -32.47 5.49 -0.62
CA GLU A 414 -31.93 5.87 -1.92
C GLU A 414 -30.42 5.57 -1.87
N ASP A 415 -29.93 4.75 -2.81
CA ASP A 415 -28.50 4.53 -2.95
C ASP A 415 -27.83 5.91 -3.13
N PRO A 416 -26.91 6.31 -2.24
CA PRO A 416 -26.23 7.60 -2.36
C PRO A 416 -25.48 7.66 -3.69
N GLU A 417 -25.31 8.87 -4.24
CA GLU A 417 -24.66 9.06 -5.53
C GLU A 417 -23.26 8.40 -5.54
N PRO A 418 -22.76 7.94 -6.71
CA PRO A 418 -21.48 7.24 -6.80
C PRO A 418 -20.30 7.97 -6.13
N GLU A 419 -20.36 9.31 -6.05
CA GLU A 419 -19.34 10.15 -5.37
C GLU A 419 -19.36 10.00 -3.85
N GLU A 420 -20.52 9.83 -3.22
CA GLU A 420 -20.62 9.62 -1.77
C GLU A 420 -20.18 8.20 -1.38
N GLN A 421 -20.36 7.23 -2.27
CA GLN A 421 -19.95 5.85 -2.03
C GLN A 421 -18.45 5.62 -2.24
N SER A 422 -17.78 6.38 -3.11
CA SER A 422 -16.32 6.28 -3.27
C SER A 422 -15.57 6.77 -2.03
N LEU A 423 -16.11 7.78 -1.35
CA LEU A 423 -15.57 8.29 -0.08
C LEU A 423 -15.59 7.23 1.04
N LEU A 424 -16.51 6.26 0.99
CA LEU A 424 -16.55 5.15 1.94
C LEU A 424 -15.32 4.24 1.85
N PHE A 425 -14.70 4.16 0.67
CA PHE A 425 -13.54 3.32 0.40
C PHE A 425 -12.21 4.07 0.50
N THR A 426 -12.21 5.29 1.07
CA THR A 426 -10.96 6.02 1.33
C THR A 426 -10.14 5.26 2.37
N VAL A 427 -9.04 4.64 1.93
CA VAL A 427 -8.11 3.91 2.79
C VAL A 427 -6.89 4.74 3.11
#